data_AF-A0A7W1W7V7-F1
#
_entry.id   AF-A0A7W1W7V7-F1
#
_cell.length_a   1.000
_cell.length_b   1.000
_cell.length_c   1.000
_cell.angle_alpha   90.00
_cell.angle_beta   90.00
_cell.angle_gamma   90.00
#
_symmetry.space_group_name_H-M   'P 1'
#
loop_
_entity.id
_entity.type
_entity.pdbx_description
1 polymer ?
#
loop_
_entity_poly.entity_id
_entity_poly.type
_entity_poly.pdbx_seq_one_letter_code
_entity_poly.pdbx_strand_id
1 'polypeptide(L)'
;AKNKSQRSKKLNEYLSERKKFESILKTDDRRYLSFQLWQEGIARYVQYKTAQTAAKKYKPSKKFRALKDFTPIDKEADNLLRLTFNELKEVNLSKSQRIAFYPFGAIEGLLLDKVNPNWKQKYLADKFSLDDYFRNEVNE
;
A
#
# COMPACT_ATOMS: atom_id res chain seq x y z
N ALA A 1 2.30 -14.33 -18.82
CA ALA A 1 1.78 -13.19 -18.02
C ALA A 1 0.26 -13.27 -17.99
N LYS A 2 -0.39 -13.35 -16.82
CA LYS A 2 -1.87 -13.21 -16.74
C LYS A 2 -2.26 -11.89 -17.45
N ASN A 3 -3.15 -12.02 -18.43
CA ASN A 3 -3.48 -11.07 -19.51
C ASN A 3 -3.64 -9.62 -19.00
N LYS A 4 -3.02 -8.64 -19.68
CA LYS A 4 -3.16 -7.18 -19.39
C LYS A 4 -4.64 -6.80 -19.26
N SER A 5 -5.50 -7.35 -20.12
CA SER A 5 -6.96 -7.18 -20.07
C SER A 5 -7.56 -7.65 -18.73
N GLN A 6 -7.14 -8.80 -18.21
CA GLN A 6 -7.64 -9.32 -16.93
C GLN A 6 -7.22 -8.43 -15.74
N ARG A 7 -6.02 -7.85 -15.79
CA ARG A 7 -5.55 -6.91 -14.75
C ARG A 7 -6.33 -5.61 -14.78
N SER A 8 -6.50 -5.01 -15.96
CA SER A 8 -7.31 -3.80 -16.13
C SER A 8 -8.75 -4.03 -15.66
N LYS A 9 -9.36 -5.17 -16.02
CA LYS A 9 -10.69 -5.55 -15.51
C LYS A 9 -10.73 -5.60 -13.97
N LYS A 10 -9.76 -6.25 -13.33
CA LYS A 10 -9.70 -6.34 -11.86
C LYS A 10 -9.43 -5.00 -11.19
N LEU A 11 -8.62 -4.13 -11.79
CA LEU A 11 -8.41 -2.77 -11.33
C LEU A 11 -9.73 -1.99 -11.37
N ASN A 12 -10.46 -2.04 -12.50
CA ASN A 12 -11.74 -1.34 -12.65
C ASN A 12 -12.81 -1.88 -11.69
N GLU A 13 -12.87 -3.20 -11.47
CA GLU A 13 -13.72 -3.79 -10.43
C GLU A 13 -13.38 -3.21 -9.05
N TYR A 14 -12.10 -3.19 -8.68
CA TYR A 14 -11.66 -2.63 -7.40
C TYR A 14 -11.99 -1.14 -7.25
N LEU A 15 -11.70 -0.31 -8.26
CA LEU A 15 -11.99 1.13 -8.24
C LEU A 15 -13.50 1.41 -8.16
N SER A 16 -14.32 0.58 -8.83
CA SER A 16 -15.77 0.65 -8.75
C SER A 16 -16.27 0.34 -7.33
N GLU A 17 -15.81 -0.75 -6.72
CA GLU A 17 -16.19 -1.11 -5.34
C GLU A 17 -15.69 -0.08 -4.32
N ARG A 18 -14.48 0.47 -4.51
CA ARG A 18 -13.96 1.57 -3.68
C ARG A 18 -14.85 2.81 -3.76
N LYS A 19 -15.28 3.19 -4.96
CA LYS A 19 -16.22 4.31 -5.16
C LYS A 19 -17.58 4.06 -4.50
N LYS A 20 -18.11 2.84 -4.56
CA LYS A 20 -19.34 2.46 -3.85
C LYS A 20 -19.17 2.58 -2.34
N PHE A 21 -18.05 2.07 -1.80
CA PHE A 21 -17.73 2.20 -0.37
C PHE A 21 -17.61 3.67 0.04
N GLU A 22 -16.92 4.51 -0.73
CA GLU A 22 -16.84 5.95 -0.43
C GLU A 22 -18.19 6.66 -0.48
N SER A 23 -19.11 6.20 -1.34
CA SER A 23 -20.44 6.82 -1.50
C SER A 23 -21.37 6.62 -0.30
N ILE A 24 -21.10 5.62 0.55
CA ILE A 24 -21.87 5.38 1.77
C ILE A 24 -21.27 6.10 3.00
N LEU A 25 -20.10 6.73 2.85
CA LEU A 25 -19.44 7.48 3.92
C LEU A 25 -19.95 8.92 3.97
N LYS A 26 -19.99 9.49 5.18
CA LYS A 26 -20.15 10.94 5.34
C LYS A 26 -18.93 11.65 4.78
N THR A 27 -19.09 12.92 4.41
CA THR A 27 -18.02 13.75 3.82
C THR A 27 -16.75 13.74 4.67
N ASP A 28 -16.87 13.91 5.98
CA ASP A 28 -15.70 13.97 6.87
C ASP A 28 -15.04 12.60 7.04
N ASP A 29 -15.83 11.53 7.12
CA ASP A 29 -15.32 10.15 7.18
C ASP A 29 -14.55 9.80 5.89
N ARG A 30 -15.05 10.23 4.73
CA ARG A 30 -14.37 10.05 3.45
C ARG A 30 -13.05 10.82 3.36
N ARG A 31 -13.03 12.07 3.84
CA ARG A 31 -11.79 12.87 3.91
C ARG A 31 -10.77 12.23 4.84
N TYR A 32 -11.23 11.78 6.01
CA TYR A 32 -10.38 11.09 6.97
C TYR A 32 -9.82 9.78 6.42
N LEU A 33 -10.66 8.96 5.77
CA LEU A 33 -10.23 7.76 5.04
C LEU A 33 -9.11 8.09 4.04
N SER A 34 -9.36 9.06 3.16
CA SER A 34 -8.40 9.44 2.10
C SER A 34 -7.06 9.86 2.70
N PHE A 35 -7.12 10.69 3.74
CA PHE A 35 -5.95 11.14 4.48
C PHE A 35 -5.17 10.00 5.13
N GLN A 36 -5.86 9.07 5.80
CA GLN A 36 -5.22 7.94 6.48
C GLN A 36 -4.60 6.94 5.49
N LEU A 37 -5.26 6.68 4.36
CA LEU A 37 -4.69 5.86 3.29
C LEU A 37 -3.44 6.53 2.70
N TRP A 38 -3.49 7.84 2.46
CA TRP A 38 -2.37 8.63 1.95
C TRP A 38 -1.19 8.68 2.91
N GLN A 39 -1.42 8.82 4.21
CA GLN A 39 -0.35 8.96 5.20
C GLN A 39 0.09 7.60 5.76
N GLU A 40 -0.76 6.97 6.58
CA GLU A 40 -0.42 5.74 7.32
C GLU A 40 -0.24 4.55 6.39
N GLY A 41 -1.12 4.45 5.39
CA GLY A 41 -1.02 3.42 4.36
C GLY A 41 0.27 3.52 3.55
N ILE A 42 0.60 4.72 3.06
CA ILE A 42 1.86 4.91 2.31
C ILE A 42 3.09 4.79 3.22
N ALA A 43 3.01 5.14 4.50
CA ALA A 43 4.10 4.89 5.45
C ALA A 43 4.44 3.39 5.53
N ARG A 44 3.43 2.51 5.62
CA ARG A 44 3.62 1.05 5.59
C ARG A 44 4.17 0.58 4.23
N TYR A 45 3.72 1.16 3.11
CA TYR A 45 4.32 0.92 1.80
C TYR A 45 5.81 1.29 1.76
N VAL A 46 6.18 2.47 2.27
CA VAL A 46 7.57 2.95 2.32
C VAL A 46 8.43 2.03 3.17
N GLN A 47 7.92 1.57 4.32
CA GLN A 47 8.62 0.59 5.17
C GLN A 47 9.00 -0.67 4.36
N TYR A 48 8.04 -1.24 3.62
CA TYR A 48 8.29 -2.41 2.79
C TYR A 48 9.25 -2.14 1.63
N LYS A 49 9.08 -1.04 0.89
CA LYS A 49 9.98 -0.67 -0.21
C LYS A 49 11.40 -0.40 0.27
N THR A 50 11.54 0.20 1.45
CA THR A 50 12.82 0.45 2.09
C THR A 50 13.48 -0.87 2.48
N ALA A 51 12.74 -1.79 3.12
CA ALA A 51 13.24 -3.12 3.46
C ALA A 51 13.71 -3.88 2.20
N GLN A 52 12.91 -3.90 1.13
CA GLN A 52 13.32 -4.51 -0.15
C GLN A 52 14.59 -3.88 -0.75
N THR A 53 14.73 -2.56 -0.65
CA THR A 53 15.89 -1.85 -1.19
C THR A 53 17.13 -2.11 -0.34
N ALA A 54 16.98 -2.08 0.98
CA ALA A 54 18.04 -2.38 1.94
C ALA A 54 18.52 -3.83 1.81
N ALA A 55 17.62 -4.80 1.63
CA ALA A 55 17.97 -6.20 1.38
C ALA A 55 18.94 -6.39 0.20
N LYS A 56 18.86 -5.52 -0.82
CA LYS A 56 19.72 -5.57 -2.01
C LYS A 56 21.05 -4.82 -1.84
N LYS A 57 21.07 -3.77 -1.02
CA LYS A 57 22.16 -2.78 -1.01
C LYS A 57 22.94 -2.73 0.31
N TYR A 58 22.31 -3.11 1.42
CA TYR A 58 22.86 -2.98 2.76
C TYR A 58 23.29 -4.34 3.29
N LYS A 59 24.52 -4.41 3.81
CA LYS A 59 25.05 -5.58 4.50
C LYS A 59 25.20 -5.22 5.98
N PRO A 60 24.40 -5.80 6.88
CA PRO A 60 24.56 -5.56 8.31
C PRO A 60 25.95 -5.99 8.80
N SER A 61 26.47 -5.30 9.81
CA SER A 61 27.79 -5.59 10.37
C SER A 61 27.86 -7.01 10.95
N LYS A 62 29.07 -7.57 11.06
CA LYS A 62 29.27 -8.89 11.69
C LYS A 62 28.69 -8.96 13.11
N LYS A 63 28.84 -7.89 13.90
CA LYS A 63 28.29 -7.79 15.26
C LYS A 63 26.77 -7.83 15.26
N PHE A 64 26.12 -7.10 14.36
CA PHE A 64 24.66 -7.08 14.26
C PHE A 64 24.09 -8.44 13.85
N ARG A 65 24.76 -9.14 12.91
CA ARG A 65 24.36 -10.49 12.50
C ARG A 65 24.57 -11.57 13.56
N ALA A 66 25.35 -11.29 14.60
CA ALA A 66 25.62 -12.22 15.69
C ALA A 66 24.61 -12.12 16.85
N LEU A 67 23.65 -11.18 16.78
CA LEU A 67 22.55 -11.11 17.74
C LEU A 67 21.67 -12.35 17.65
N LYS A 68 21.19 -12.86 18.79
CA LYS A 68 20.43 -14.12 18.89
C LYS A 68 19.13 -14.10 18.08
N ASP A 69 18.53 -12.93 17.96
CA ASP A 69 17.26 -12.64 17.30
C ASP A 69 17.46 -11.97 15.93
N PHE A 70 18.68 -11.99 15.38
CA PHE A 70 18.94 -11.41 14.07
C PHE A 70 18.11 -12.11 12.97
N THR A 71 17.26 -11.33 12.31
CA THR A 71 16.56 -11.74 11.10
C THR A 71 17.12 -10.99 9.88
N PRO A 72 17.48 -11.69 8.79
CA PRO A 72 17.89 -11.05 7.55
C PRO A 72 16.81 -10.08 7.00
N ILE A 73 17.25 -8.96 6.43
CA ILE A 73 16.35 -7.88 5.97
C ILE A 73 15.41 -8.35 4.84
N ASP A 74 15.87 -9.26 3.97
CA ASP A 74 15.03 -9.87 2.93
C ASP A 74 13.90 -10.68 3.56
N LYS A 75 14.18 -11.44 4.63
CA LYS A 75 13.16 -12.20 5.38
C LYS A 75 12.18 -11.28 6.08
N GLU A 76 12.63 -10.16 6.64
CA GLU A 76 11.71 -9.16 7.20
C GLU A 76 10.86 -8.47 6.13
N ALA A 77 11.42 -8.19 4.95
CA ALA A 77 10.64 -7.63 3.84
C ALA A 77 9.53 -8.60 3.38
N ASP A 78 9.85 -9.88 3.24
CA ASP A 78 8.88 -10.94 2.91
C ASP A 78 7.81 -11.08 3.99
N ASN A 79 8.23 -11.07 5.26
CA ASN A 79 7.34 -11.15 6.41
C ASN A 79 6.37 -9.95 6.46
N LEU A 80 6.88 -8.73 6.28
CA LEU A 80 6.08 -7.51 6.28
C LEU A 80 5.01 -7.52 5.18
N LEU A 81 5.37 -7.97 3.96
CA LEU A 81 4.40 -8.09 2.88
C LEU A 81 3.33 -9.13 3.21
N ARG A 82 3.74 -10.31 3.70
CA ARG A 82 2.83 -11.40 4.09
C ARG A 82 1.86 -10.95 5.18
N LEU A 83 2.35 -10.30 6.23
CA LEU A 83 1.53 -9.76 7.31
C LEU A 83 0.55 -8.71 6.78
N THR A 84 1.01 -7.79 5.94
CA THR A 84 0.15 -6.78 5.30
C THR A 84 -1.00 -7.43 4.51
N PHE A 85 -0.74 -8.51 3.76
CA PHE A 85 -1.79 -9.25 3.06
C PHE A 85 -2.75 -10.00 3.99
N ASN A 86 -2.25 -10.55 5.09
CA ASN A 86 -3.09 -11.25 6.07
C ASN A 86 -4.00 -10.25 6.81
N GLU A 87 -3.44 -9.14 7.27
CA GLU A 87 -4.19 -8.03 7.89
C GLU A 87 -5.32 -7.54 6.98
N LEU A 88 -5.07 -7.42 5.67
CA LEU A 88 -6.09 -7.01 4.69
C LEU A 88 -7.25 -8.03 4.59
N LYS A 89 -6.97 -9.33 4.68
CA LYS A 89 -7.99 -10.39 4.57
C LYS A 89 -8.84 -10.53 5.83
N GLU A 90 -8.24 -10.29 6.99
CA GLU A 90 -8.86 -10.47 8.29
C GLU A 90 -9.45 -9.16 8.84
N VAL A 91 -9.33 -8.06 8.08
CA VAL A 91 -9.71 -6.73 8.55
C VAL A 91 -11.18 -6.69 8.96
N ASN A 92 -11.39 -6.30 10.22
CA ASN A 92 -12.70 -5.97 10.73
C ASN A 92 -12.68 -4.48 11.11
N LEU A 93 -13.38 -3.65 10.33
CA LEU A 93 -13.32 -2.19 10.48
C LEU A 93 -13.78 -1.72 11.87
N SER A 94 -14.78 -2.37 12.49
CA SER A 94 -15.28 -1.95 13.81
C SER A 94 -14.30 -2.26 14.94
N LYS A 95 -13.46 -3.29 14.78
CA LYS A 95 -12.41 -3.64 15.76
C LYS A 95 -11.08 -2.95 15.48
N SER A 96 -10.71 -2.84 14.21
CA SER A 96 -9.37 -2.40 13.79
C SER A 96 -9.25 -0.88 13.76
N GLN A 97 -10.37 -0.16 13.63
CA GLN A 97 -10.41 1.31 13.59
C GLN A 97 -9.34 1.86 12.62
N ARG A 98 -8.44 2.74 13.08
CA ARG A 98 -7.37 3.32 12.26
C ARG A 98 -6.35 2.32 11.74
N ILE A 99 -6.17 1.18 12.41
CA ILE A 99 -5.17 0.17 12.03
C ILE A 99 -5.54 -0.46 10.68
N ALA A 100 -6.83 -0.47 10.32
CA ALA A 100 -7.27 -0.95 9.02
C ALA A 100 -6.61 -0.19 7.84
N PHE A 101 -6.29 1.10 7.99
CA PHE A 101 -5.76 1.91 6.88
C PHE A 101 -4.34 1.54 6.46
N TYR A 102 -3.55 0.93 7.36
CA TYR A 102 -2.16 0.54 7.13
C TYR A 102 -2.05 -0.49 6.00
N PRO A 103 -2.73 -1.67 6.08
CA PRO A 103 -2.67 -2.64 5.00
C PRO A 103 -3.37 -2.16 3.73
N PHE A 104 -4.50 -1.45 3.83
CA PHE A 104 -5.22 -0.95 2.65
C PHE A 104 -4.36 0.01 1.82
N GLY A 105 -3.87 1.09 2.42
CA GLY A 105 -3.09 2.07 1.66
C GLY A 105 -1.72 1.53 1.24
N ALA A 106 -1.14 0.58 1.98
CA ALA A 106 0.10 -0.06 1.57
C ALA A 106 -0.06 -0.88 0.29
N ILE A 107 -1.14 -1.65 0.19
CA ILE A 107 -1.46 -2.42 -1.02
C ILE A 107 -1.87 -1.48 -2.16
N GLU A 108 -2.58 -0.38 -1.90
CA GLU A 108 -2.84 0.66 -2.91
C GLU A 108 -1.52 1.23 -3.48
N GLY A 109 -0.53 1.54 -2.64
CA GLY A 109 0.80 1.98 -3.10
C GLY A 109 1.52 0.94 -3.97
N LEU A 110 1.40 -0.35 -3.63
CA LEU A 110 1.93 -1.44 -4.45
C LEU A 110 1.18 -1.63 -5.76
N LEU A 111 -0.12 -1.36 -5.78
CA LEU A 111 -0.94 -1.38 -6.98
C LEU A 111 -0.55 -0.22 -7.91
N LEU A 112 -0.37 1.00 -7.37
CA LEU A 112 0.11 2.17 -8.09
C LEU A 112 1.49 1.96 -8.72
N ASP A 113 2.41 1.23 -8.05
CA ASP A 113 3.68 0.81 -8.66
C ASP A 113 3.50 0.00 -9.98
N LYS A 114 2.33 -0.59 -10.20
CA LYS A 114 2.02 -1.38 -11.41
C LYS A 114 1.24 -0.60 -12.45
N VAL A 115 0.31 0.24 -12.03
CA VAL A 115 -0.67 0.90 -12.92
C VAL A 115 -0.30 2.35 -13.23
N ASN A 116 0.46 3.01 -12.35
CA ASN A 116 0.96 4.35 -12.61
C ASN A 116 2.36 4.50 -12.03
N PRO A 117 3.41 3.94 -12.66
CA PRO A 117 4.76 3.90 -12.08
C PRO A 117 5.34 5.27 -11.66
N ASN A 118 4.82 6.36 -12.22
CA ASN A 118 5.25 7.73 -11.96
C ASN A 118 4.45 8.43 -10.84
N TRP A 119 3.48 7.78 -10.20
CA TRP A 119 2.61 8.36 -9.17
C TRP A 119 3.37 9.09 -8.05
N LYS A 120 4.55 8.58 -7.67
CA LYS A 120 5.39 9.14 -6.59
C LYS A 120 5.91 10.54 -6.89
N GLN A 121 6.01 10.93 -8.15
CA GLN A 121 6.49 12.26 -8.55
C GLN A 121 5.53 13.36 -8.09
N LYS A 122 4.23 13.04 -8.00
CA LYS A 122 3.18 13.97 -7.58
C LYS A 122 2.75 13.79 -6.13
N TYR A 123 3.17 12.70 -5.47
CA TYR A 123 2.74 12.33 -4.11
C TYR A 123 2.84 13.47 -3.07
N LEU A 124 3.95 14.20 -3.06
CA LEU A 124 4.18 15.30 -2.11
C LEU A 124 3.54 16.62 -2.55
N ALA A 125 3.13 16.74 -3.81
CA ALA A 125 2.48 17.92 -4.37
C ALA A 125 0.97 17.87 -4.14
N ASP A 126 0.30 16.78 -4.56
CA ASP A 126 -1.17 16.71 -4.53
C ASP A 126 -1.69 16.52 -3.10
N LYS A 127 -0.96 15.75 -2.26
CA LYS A 127 -1.23 15.45 -0.83
C LYS A 127 -2.61 14.82 -0.57
N PHE A 128 -2.77 14.25 0.63
CA PHE A 128 -4.05 13.84 1.25
C PHE A 128 -4.93 12.80 0.52
N SER A 129 -4.61 12.39 -0.69
CA SER A 129 -5.36 11.36 -1.43
C SER A 129 -4.46 10.56 -2.37
N LEU A 130 -4.88 9.32 -2.65
CA LEU A 130 -4.29 8.45 -3.66
C LEU A 130 -5.16 8.33 -4.92
N ASP A 131 -6.40 8.82 -4.88
CA ASP A 131 -7.44 8.58 -5.88
C ASP A 131 -7.04 9.04 -7.27
N ASP A 132 -6.44 10.24 -7.34
CA ASP A 132 -6.08 10.87 -8.61
C ASP A 132 -4.95 10.11 -9.32
N TYR A 133 -4.17 9.31 -8.59
CA TYR A 133 -3.13 8.48 -9.21
C TYR A 133 -3.70 7.26 -9.95
N PHE A 134 -4.91 6.82 -9.61
CA PHE A 134 -5.60 5.73 -10.31
C PHE A 134 -6.35 6.22 -11.57
N ARG A 135 -6.67 7.51 -11.66
CA ARG A 135 -7.44 8.09 -12.78
C ARG A 135 -6.66 8.18 -14.09
N ASN A 136 -5.33 8.27 -14.02
CA ASN A 136 -4.48 8.44 -15.21
C ASN A 136 -4.43 7.22 -16.15
N GLU A 137 -4.96 6.05 -15.77
CA GLU A 137 -5.11 4.89 -16.69
C GLU A 137 -6.50 4.81 -17.36
N VAL A 138 -7.50 5.59 -16.94
CA VAL A 138 -8.89 5.43 -17.46
C VAL A 138 -9.10 6.19 -18.79
N ASN A 139 -8.10 6.97 -19.22
CA ASN A 139 -8.15 7.79 -20.45
C ASN A 139 -7.19 7.33 -21.57
N GLU A 140 -6.64 6.11 -21.48
CA GLU A 140 -5.88 5.45 -22.56
C GLU A 140 -6.53 4.11 -22.94
#